data_AF-A0A524KXQ9-F1
#
_entry.id   AF-A0A524KXQ9-F1
#
_cell.length_a   1.000
_cell.length_b   1.000
_cell.length_c   1.000
_cell.angle_alpha   90.00
_cell.angle_beta   90.00
_cell.angle_gamma   90.00
#
_symmetry.space_group_name_H-M   'P 1'
#
loop_
_entity.id
_entity.type
_entity.pdbx_description
1 polymer ?
#
loop_
_entity_poly.entity_id
_entity_poly.type
_entity_poly.pdbx_seq_one_letter_code
_entity_poly.pdbx_strand_id
1 'polypeptide(L)'
;IGTVRRPPRGVPKADFASQNWYDVWFPNLAPSTETMKIGKNAKTDREWLAFAKKYRAEMATPENFRVLDLLVALSHHTNFSVGCYCEDETRCHRSVLRDLLIEKGATVEQPD
;
A
#
# COMPACT_ATOMS: atom_id res chain seq x y z
N ILE A 1 -6.85 -4.61 5.46
CA ILE A 1 -5.43 -5.03 5.21
C ILE A 1 -4.50 -3.82 5.28
N GLY A 2 -3.55 -3.80 6.22
CA GLY A 2 -2.63 -2.68 6.41
C GLY A 2 -1.29 -2.89 5.72
N THR A 3 -0.98 -2.06 4.72
CA THR A 3 0.25 -2.16 3.91
C THR A 3 1.34 -1.21 4.39
N VAL A 4 1.43 -1.03 5.71
CA VAL A 4 2.38 -0.10 6.35
C VAL A 4 3.67 -0.81 6.73
N ARG A 5 4.81 -0.12 6.58
CA ARG A 5 6.12 -0.67 6.97
C ARG A 5 6.26 -0.77 8.49
N ARG A 6 5.63 0.15 9.22
CA ARG A 6 5.69 0.24 10.67
C ARG A 6 4.27 0.24 11.24
N PRO A 7 3.95 -0.62 12.23
CA PRO A 7 2.65 -0.59 12.90
C PRO A 7 2.37 0.78 13.55
N PRO A 8 1.09 1.08 13.85
CA PRO A 8 0.70 2.27 14.60
C PRO A 8 1.47 2.38 15.92
N ARG A 9 1.89 3.59 16.28
CA ARG A 9 2.58 3.84 17.55
C ARG A 9 1.57 4.17 18.64
N GLY A 10 1.78 3.64 19.84
CA GLY A 10 0.93 3.92 21.01
C GLY A 10 -0.43 3.19 20.99
N VAL A 11 -0.62 2.25 20.08
CA VAL A 11 -1.85 1.44 19.99
C VAL A 11 -1.51 -0.01 20.31
N PRO A 12 -2.18 -0.64 21.29
CA PRO A 12 -2.02 -2.07 21.56
C PRO A 12 -2.39 -2.91 20.33
N LYS A 13 -1.65 -3.99 20.08
CA LYS A 13 -1.90 -4.88 18.91
C LYS A 13 -3.33 -5.44 18.90
N ALA A 14 -3.89 -5.71 20.07
CA ALA A 14 -5.26 -6.20 20.21
C ALA A 14 -6.32 -5.20 19.72
N ASP A 15 -5.98 -3.91 19.66
CA ASP A 15 -6.90 -2.83 19.31
C ASP A 15 -6.79 -2.39 17.85
N PHE A 16 -5.88 -2.97 17.06
CA PHE A 16 -5.69 -2.58 15.66
C PHE A 16 -6.96 -2.73 14.83
N ALA A 17 -7.69 -3.83 14.99
CA ALA A 17 -8.92 -4.07 14.25
C ALA A 17 -10.07 -3.21 14.80
N SER A 18 -10.26 -3.16 16.12
CA SER A 18 -11.36 -2.42 16.75
C SER A 18 -11.27 -0.90 16.55
N GLN A 19 -10.06 -0.36 16.38
CA GLN A 19 -9.83 1.05 16.06
C GLN A 19 -9.65 1.32 14.56
N ASN A 20 -9.98 0.37 13.68
CA ASN A 20 -9.92 0.51 12.22
C ASN A 20 -8.52 0.82 11.65
N TRP A 21 -7.44 0.36 12.29
CA TRP A 21 -6.08 0.46 11.73
C TRP A 21 -5.84 -0.59 10.64
N TYR A 22 -6.17 -1.85 10.93
CA TYR A 22 -6.24 -2.98 10.00
C TYR A 22 -6.59 -4.26 10.76
N ASP A 23 -7.11 -5.26 10.03
CA ASP A 23 -7.26 -6.63 10.54
C ASP A 23 -5.96 -7.43 10.41
N VAL A 24 -5.24 -7.23 9.30
CA VAL A 24 -4.00 -7.94 8.97
C VAL A 24 -2.89 -6.94 8.67
N TRP A 25 -1.77 -7.06 9.37
CA TRP A 25 -0.55 -6.33 9.04
C TRP A 25 0.18 -7.04 7.89
N PHE A 26 0.36 -6.37 6.76
CA PHE A 26 0.84 -6.99 5.53
C PHE A 26 1.99 -6.17 4.89
N PRO A 27 3.18 -6.18 5.52
CA PRO A 27 4.28 -5.29 5.16
C PRO A 27 5.01 -5.67 3.86
N ASN A 28 4.66 -6.81 3.23
CA ASN A 28 5.16 -7.18 1.91
C ASN A 28 4.87 -6.07 0.90
N LEU A 29 3.67 -5.49 0.92
CA LEU A 29 3.28 -4.40 0.03
C LEU A 29 3.67 -3.01 0.54
N ALA A 30 4.35 -2.90 1.69
CA ALA A 30 4.87 -1.63 2.16
C ALA A 30 6.19 -1.29 1.44
N PRO A 31 6.46 -0.01 1.11
CA PRO A 31 7.78 0.37 0.61
C PRO A 31 8.86 -0.06 1.61
N SER A 32 10.05 -0.40 1.11
CA SER A 32 11.22 -0.62 1.97
C SER A 32 11.52 0.63 2.81
N THR A 33 12.28 0.50 3.89
CA THR A 33 12.65 1.66 4.73
C THR A 33 13.38 2.74 3.92
N GLU A 34 14.18 2.35 2.94
CA GLU A 34 14.90 3.27 2.07
C GLU A 34 13.93 4.01 1.13
N THR A 35 13.05 3.28 0.44
CA THR A 35 12.05 3.86 -0.45
C THR A 35 11.06 4.74 0.31
N MET A 36 10.64 4.32 1.50
CA MET A 36 9.78 5.12 2.38
C MET A 36 10.42 6.46 2.74
N LYS A 37 11.73 6.54 2.95
CA LYS A 37 12.43 7.81 3.21
C LYS A 37 12.38 8.75 2.00
N ILE A 38 12.45 8.22 0.78
CA ILE A 38 12.32 9.02 -0.45
C ILE A 38 10.93 9.64 -0.52
N GLY A 39 9.88 8.81 -0.38
CA GLY A 39 8.50 9.28 -0.43
C GLY A 39 8.19 10.31 0.65
N LYS A 40 8.65 10.07 1.89
CA LYS A 40 8.45 10.99 3.02
C LYS A 40 9.14 12.35 2.82
N ASN A 41 10.27 12.38 2.11
CA ASN A 41 11.06 13.59 1.91
C ASN A 41 10.76 14.29 0.57
N ALA A 42 9.93 13.70 -0.29
CA ALA A 42 9.58 14.28 -1.58
C ALA A 42 8.74 15.56 -1.38
N LYS A 43 9.22 16.66 -1.96
CA LYS A 43 8.55 17.97 -1.94
C LYS A 43 8.09 18.39 -3.34
N THR A 44 8.56 17.70 -4.37
CA THR A 44 8.28 17.99 -5.77
C THR A 44 7.72 16.76 -6.47
N ASP A 45 6.99 16.98 -7.56
CA ASP A 45 6.48 15.87 -8.39
C ASP A 45 7.59 15.00 -8.96
N ARG A 46 8.73 15.61 -9.31
CA ARG A 46 9.90 14.86 -9.77
C ARG A 46 10.43 13.89 -8.72
N GLU A 47 10.51 14.32 -7.46
CA GLU A 47 10.94 13.45 -6.35
C GLU A 47 9.90 12.37 -6.05
N TRP A 48 8.61 12.70 -6.17
CA TRP A 48 7.53 11.73 -6.04
C TRP A 48 7.57 10.67 -7.13
N LEU A 49 7.83 11.05 -8.39
CA LEU A 49 8.02 10.11 -9.49
C LEU A 49 9.21 9.17 -9.25
N ALA A 50 10.29 9.67 -8.63
CA ALA A 50 11.42 8.83 -8.24
C ALA A 50 11.03 7.80 -7.17
N PHE A 51 10.23 8.20 -6.17
CA PHE A 51 9.63 7.29 -5.20
C PHE A 51 8.76 6.23 -5.89
N ALA A 52 7.80 6.66 -6.72
CA ALA A 52 6.86 5.76 -7.39
C ALA A 52 7.58 4.74 -8.28
N LYS A 53 8.60 5.16 -9.03
CA LYS A 53 9.44 4.27 -9.83
C LYS A 53 10.14 3.21 -8.98
N LYS A 54 10.76 3.61 -7.87
CA LYS A 54 11.46 2.66 -6.98
C LYS A 54 10.47 1.70 -6.29
N TYR A 55 9.34 2.20 -5.83
CA TYR A 55 8.29 1.37 -5.22
C TYR A 55 7.70 0.35 -6.22
N ARG A 56 7.42 0.76 -7.46
CA ARG A 56 6.98 -0.17 -8.52
C ARG A 56 8.01 -1.28 -8.78
N ALA A 57 9.31 -0.95 -8.76
CA ALA A 57 10.37 -1.95 -8.91
C ALA A 57 10.40 -2.94 -7.72
N GLU A 58 10.17 -2.48 -6.49
CA GLU A 58 10.02 -3.37 -5.32
C GLU A 58 8.82 -4.32 -5.48
N MET A 59 7.69 -3.79 -5.97
CA MET A 59 6.47 -4.58 -6.19
C MET A 59 6.59 -5.61 -7.32
N ALA A 60 7.55 -5.42 -8.23
CA ALA A 60 7.85 -6.35 -9.32
C ALA A 60 8.73 -7.54 -8.87
N THR A 61 9.24 -7.55 -7.63
CA THR A 61 9.97 -8.72 -7.11
C THR A 61 9.05 -9.95 -7.00
N PRO A 62 9.56 -11.19 -7.13
CA PRO A 62 8.71 -12.37 -7.18
C PRO A 62 7.80 -12.57 -5.96
N GLU A 63 8.27 -12.19 -4.77
CA GLU A 63 7.49 -12.27 -3.54
C GLU A 63 6.30 -11.31 -3.58
N ASN A 64 6.57 -10.03 -3.83
CA ASN A 64 5.56 -8.99 -3.88
C ASN A 64 4.56 -9.18 -5.02
N PHE A 65 5.04 -9.61 -6.18
CA PHE A 65 4.22 -9.86 -7.35
C PHE A 65 3.15 -10.93 -7.08
N ARG A 66 3.53 -12.05 -6.46
CA ARG A 66 2.58 -13.13 -6.11
C ARG A 66 1.55 -12.66 -5.07
N VAL A 67 1.97 -11.79 -4.16
CA VAL A 67 1.06 -11.18 -3.18
C VAL A 67 0.04 -10.28 -3.88
N LEU A 68 0.47 -9.47 -4.85
CA LEU A 68 -0.46 -8.66 -5.65
C LEU A 68 -1.44 -9.55 -6.41
N ASP A 69 -0.97 -10.61 -7.07
CA ASP A 69 -1.84 -11.54 -7.80
C ASP A 69 -2.89 -12.20 -6.90
N LEU A 70 -2.53 -12.55 -5.66
CA LEU A 70 -3.48 -13.06 -4.68
C LEU A 70 -4.57 -12.03 -4.35
N LEU A 71 -4.18 -10.77 -4.08
CA LEU A 71 -5.16 -9.72 -3.79
C LEU A 71 -6.05 -9.44 -5.00
N VAL A 72 -5.51 -9.42 -6.21
CA VAL A 72 -6.29 -9.29 -7.45
C VAL A 72 -7.33 -10.40 -7.54
N ALA A 73 -6.93 -11.66 -7.38
CA ALA A 73 -7.87 -12.79 -7.44
C ALA A 73 -8.96 -12.69 -6.38
N LEU A 74 -8.63 -12.30 -5.14
CA LEU A 74 -9.62 -12.12 -4.08
C LEU A 74 -10.58 -10.97 -4.36
N SER A 75 -10.13 -9.90 -5.04
CA SER A 75 -10.96 -8.72 -5.33
C SER A 75 -12.17 -9.04 -6.22
N HIS A 76 -12.10 -10.12 -6.99
CA HIS A 76 -13.21 -10.58 -7.83
C HIS A 76 -14.30 -11.30 -7.04
N HIS A 77 -14.00 -11.74 -5.82
CA HIS A 77 -14.89 -12.58 -5.01
C HIS A 77 -15.39 -11.89 -3.74
N THR A 78 -14.64 -10.92 -3.22
CA THR A 78 -15.02 -10.22 -1.99
C THR A 78 -14.40 -8.84 -1.91
N ASN A 79 -15.08 -7.95 -1.18
CA ASN A 79 -14.58 -6.61 -0.89
C ASN A 79 -13.63 -6.67 0.31
N PHE A 80 -12.50 -5.97 0.20
CA PHE A 80 -11.60 -5.73 1.32
C PHE A 80 -10.90 -4.38 1.15
N SER A 81 -10.62 -3.73 2.27
CA SER A 81 -9.90 -2.45 2.26
C SER A 81 -8.39 -2.68 2.36
N VAL A 82 -7.64 -2.00 1.49
CA VAL A 82 -6.16 -1.94 1.54
C VAL A 82 -5.76 -0.54 1.96
N GLY A 83 -5.12 -0.41 3.12
CA GLY A 83 -4.94 0.87 3.80
C GLY A 83 -3.49 1.23 4.13
N CYS A 84 -3.29 2.53 4.32
CA CYS A 84 -2.13 3.18 4.92
C CYS A 84 -2.64 4.35 5.80
N TYR A 85 -1.77 4.98 6.58
CA TYR A 85 -2.12 6.08 7.51
C TYR A 85 -1.62 7.45 7.03
N CYS A 86 -1.25 7.57 5.75
CA CYS A 86 -0.89 8.86 5.19
C CYS A 86 -2.14 9.73 5.05
N GLU A 87 -2.06 10.97 5.51
CA GLU A 87 -3.12 11.97 5.41
C GLU A 87 -3.43 12.31 3.94
N ASP A 88 -2.39 12.62 3.15
CA ASP A 88 -2.50 12.90 1.73
C ASP A 88 -2.36 11.61 0.89
N GLU A 89 -3.44 11.22 0.20
CA GLU A 89 -3.45 10.07 -0.69
C GLU A 89 -2.55 10.24 -1.91
N THR A 90 -2.48 11.45 -2.46
CA THR A 90 -1.72 11.76 -3.68
C THR A 90 -0.22 11.60 -3.45
N ARG A 91 0.20 11.67 -2.18
CA ARG A 91 1.57 11.45 -1.69
C ARG A 91 1.70 10.21 -0.81
N CYS A 92 0.82 9.24 -0.99
CA CYS A 92 0.85 7.96 -0.29
C CYS A 92 1.27 6.81 -1.23
N HIS A 93 1.98 5.80 -0.74
CA HIS A 93 2.25 4.60 -1.52
C HIS A 93 0.95 3.88 -1.97
N ARG A 94 -0.16 4.10 -1.25
CA ARG A 94 -1.45 3.46 -1.54
C ARG A 94 -2.02 3.87 -2.91
N SER A 95 -1.74 5.08 -3.39
CA SER A 95 -2.16 5.48 -4.75
C SER A 95 -1.41 4.68 -5.82
N VAL A 96 -0.08 4.55 -5.67
CA VAL A 96 0.75 3.73 -6.58
C VAL A 96 0.37 2.25 -6.49
N LEU A 97 0.04 1.75 -5.30
CA LEU A 97 -0.41 0.37 -5.09
C LEU A 97 -1.78 0.13 -5.75
N ARG A 98 -2.71 1.08 -5.66
CA ARG A 98 -3.99 1.01 -6.37
C ARG A 98 -3.77 0.89 -7.88
N ASP A 99 -2.91 1.73 -8.46
CA ASP A 99 -2.63 1.67 -9.89
C ASP A 99 -2.07 0.30 -10.30
N LEU A 100 -1.13 -0.26 -9.51
CA LEU A 100 -0.57 -1.59 -9.75
C LEU A 100 -1.63 -2.70 -9.68
N LEU A 101 -2.58 -2.61 -8.76
CA LEU A 101 -3.68 -3.57 -8.64
C LEU A 101 -4.62 -3.46 -9.85
N ILE A 102 -5.00 -2.24 -10.27
CA ILE A 102 -5.84 -2.01 -11.44
C ILE A 102 -5.15 -2.49 -12.73
N GLU A 103 -3.88 -2.15 -12.92
CA GLU A 103 -3.06 -2.62 -14.06
C GLU A 103 -3.01 -4.15 -14.15
N LYS A 104 -3.09 -4.84 -13.01
CA LYS A 104 -3.14 -6.31 -12.92
C LYS A 104 -4.55 -6.90 -13.01
N GLY A 105 -5.59 -6.06 -13.13
CA GLY A 105 -6.97 -6.49 -13.31
C GLY A 105 -7.76 -6.67 -12.00
N ALA A 106 -7.37 -6.02 -10.90
CA ALA A 106 -8.21 -5.98 -9.70
C ALA A 106 -9.54 -5.27 -9.96
N THR A 107 -10.62 -5.77 -9.36
CA THR A 107 -11.86 -5.01 -9.21
C THR A 107 -11.68 -4.06 -8.04
N VAL A 108 -11.65 -2.76 -8.33
CA VAL A 108 -11.51 -1.71 -7.31
C VAL A 108 -12.70 -0.78 -7.43
N GLU A 109 -13.32 -0.45 -6.30
CA GLU A 109 -14.34 0.60 -6.22
C GLU A 109 -13.74 1.91 -6.75
N GLN A 110 -14.32 2.43 -7.83
CA GLN A 110 -13.96 3.75 -8.35
C GLN A 110 -14.65 4.79 -7.46
N PRO A 111 -13.95 5.81 -6.96
CA PRO A 111 -14.62 6.92 -6.32
C PRO A 111 -15.52 7.64 -7.33
N ASP A 112 -16.77 7.91 -6.95
CA ASP A 112 -17.75 8.70 -7.73
C ASP A 112 -17.24 10.11 -8.08
#